data_AF-A0A9W4SE37-F1
#
_entry.id   AF-A0A9W4SE37-F1
#
_cell.length_a   1.000
_cell.length_b   1.000
_cell.length_c   1.000
_cell.angle_alpha   90.00
_cell.angle_beta   90.00
_cell.angle_gamma   90.00
#
_symmetry.space_group_name_H-M   'P 1'
#
loop_
_entity.id
_entity.type
_entity.pdbx_description
1 polymer ?
#
loop_
_entity_poly.entity_id
_entity_poly.type
_entity_poly.pdbx_seq_one_letter_code
_entity_poly.pdbx_strand_id
1 'polypeptide(L)'
;MTNNNKQLNRSYQYPKEDKEILAKMRHPDYEGNYLLPDNASFLDKTKYQICERILNHKYDNKLTTEELAERINLSVPETKELLFCHIHKFTLDRLDRLNFYLTCLFPDVEHEIFREYQTIPHLPYLYLISVVRQDRSQL
;
A
#
# COMPACT_ATOMS: atom_id res chain seq x y z
N MET A 1 0.12 -10.58 -37.15
CA MET A 1 -0.85 -10.40 -36.04
C MET A 1 -0.99 -11.74 -35.35
N THR A 2 -0.28 -11.96 -34.24
CA THR A 2 -0.24 -13.27 -33.56
C THR A 2 -1.25 -13.27 -32.41
N ASN A 3 -2.32 -14.05 -32.56
CA ASN A 3 -3.36 -14.23 -31.56
C ASN A 3 -2.84 -15.17 -30.46
N ASN A 4 -2.41 -14.62 -29.32
CA ASN A 4 -1.97 -15.38 -28.16
C ASN A 4 -3.16 -15.75 -27.27
N ASN A 5 -4.00 -16.67 -27.72
CA ASN A 5 -5.01 -17.31 -26.87
C ASN A 5 -4.32 -18.33 -25.96
N LYS A 6 -3.79 -17.87 -24.81
CA LYS A 6 -3.42 -18.78 -23.70
C LYS A 6 -4.70 -19.47 -23.23
N GLN A 7 -4.94 -20.69 -23.71
CA GLN A 7 -6.01 -21.53 -23.17
C GLN A 7 -5.69 -21.79 -21.70
N LEU A 8 -6.55 -21.29 -20.80
CA LEU A 8 -6.51 -21.60 -19.38
C LEU A 8 -6.61 -23.12 -19.22
N ASN A 9 -5.57 -23.74 -18.69
CA ASN A 9 -5.57 -25.16 -18.36
C ASN A 9 -6.58 -25.41 -17.23
N ARG A 10 -7.79 -25.81 -17.60
CA ARG A 10 -8.90 -26.12 -16.68
C ARG A 10 -8.64 -27.34 -15.79
N SER A 11 -7.51 -28.03 -15.95
CA SER A 11 -7.16 -29.23 -15.18
C SER A 11 -6.19 -28.98 -14.03
N TYR A 12 -5.80 -27.73 -13.74
CA TYR A 12 -4.98 -27.46 -12.57
C TYR A 12 -5.75 -27.79 -11.30
N GLN A 13 -5.45 -28.95 -10.74
CA GLN A 13 -6.06 -29.45 -9.53
C GLN A 13 -5.16 -29.03 -8.37
N TYR A 14 -5.64 -28.06 -7.59
CA TYR A 14 -4.94 -27.59 -6.41
C TYR A 14 -4.58 -28.77 -5.49
N PRO A 15 -3.33 -28.82 -4.96
CA PRO A 15 -2.92 -29.76 -3.91
C PRO A 15 -4.00 -29.92 -2.82
N LYS A 16 -4.10 -31.12 -2.24
CA LYS A 16 -5.15 -31.44 -1.25
C LYS A 16 -5.12 -30.47 -0.06
N GLU A 17 -3.93 -30.02 0.36
CA GLU A 17 -3.70 -29.02 1.41
C GLU A 17 -4.34 -27.65 1.10
N ASP A 18 -4.52 -27.31 -0.18
CA ASP A 18 -5.05 -26.00 -0.60
C ASP A 18 -6.58 -25.96 -0.55
N LYS A 19 -7.28 -27.10 -0.39
CA LYS A 19 -8.75 -27.12 -0.33
C LYS A 19 -9.29 -26.35 0.87
N GLU A 20 -8.60 -26.42 2.01
CA GLU A 20 -8.98 -25.67 3.21
C GLU A 20 -8.72 -24.17 3.04
N ILE A 21 -7.61 -23.80 2.42
CA ILE A 21 -7.28 -22.40 2.10
C ILE A 21 -8.35 -21.85 1.14
N LEU A 22 -8.68 -22.59 0.07
CA LEU A 22 -9.73 -22.21 -0.87
C LEU A 22 -11.11 -22.18 -0.22
N ALA A 23 -11.40 -23.04 0.75
CA ALA A 23 -12.66 -22.98 1.51
C ALA A 23 -12.73 -21.74 2.39
N LYS A 24 -11.62 -21.39 3.06
CA LYS A 24 -11.48 -20.14 3.83
C LYS A 24 -11.64 -18.91 2.94
N MET A 25 -10.96 -18.86 1.80
CA MET A 25 -11.05 -17.74 0.85
C MET A 25 -12.44 -17.57 0.22
N ARG A 26 -13.23 -18.64 0.15
CA ARG A 26 -14.61 -18.62 -0.36
C ARG A 26 -15.65 -18.30 0.72
N HIS A 27 -15.24 -18.19 1.99
CA HIS A 27 -16.15 -17.81 3.06
C HIS A 27 -16.63 -16.36 2.84
N PRO A 28 -17.93 -16.06 3.04
CA PRO A 28 -18.46 -14.70 2.82
C PRO A 28 -17.79 -13.65 3.72
N ASP A 29 -17.34 -14.05 4.91
CA ASP A 29 -16.62 -13.18 5.85
C ASP A 29 -15.09 -13.16 5.63
N TYR A 30 -14.60 -13.75 4.53
CA TYR A 30 -13.19 -13.67 4.18
C TYR A 30 -12.85 -12.28 3.65
N GLU A 31 -12.13 -11.52 4.47
CA GLU A 31 -11.53 -10.26 4.03
C GLU A 31 -10.22 -10.57 3.29
N GLY A 32 -10.31 -10.58 1.96
CA GLY A 32 -9.15 -10.72 1.08
C GLY A 32 -8.51 -9.39 0.75
N ASN A 33 -7.28 -9.43 0.22
CA ASN A 33 -6.62 -8.24 -0.30
C ASN A 33 -7.43 -7.67 -1.48
N TYR A 34 -7.61 -6.35 -1.49
CA TYR A 34 -8.22 -5.67 -2.63
C TYR A 34 -7.31 -5.77 -3.85
N LEU A 35 -7.82 -6.32 -4.95
CA LEU A 35 -7.08 -6.36 -6.21
C LEU A 35 -7.35 -5.08 -7.00
N LEU A 36 -6.29 -4.40 -7.41
CA LEU A 36 -6.41 -3.18 -8.19
C LEU A 36 -6.86 -3.52 -9.64
N PRO A 37 -7.90 -2.87 -10.20
CA PRO A 37 -8.30 -3.12 -11.58
C PRO A 37 -7.27 -2.56 -12.57
N ASP A 38 -7.15 -3.17 -13.76
CA ASP A 38 -6.15 -2.80 -14.78
C ASP A 38 -6.22 -1.31 -15.19
N ASN A 39 -7.43 -0.75 -15.19
CA ASN A 39 -7.71 0.65 -15.53
C ASN A 39 -7.76 1.58 -14.30
N ALA A 40 -7.20 1.18 -13.16
CA ALA A 40 -7.21 1.98 -11.94
C ALA A 40 -6.60 3.37 -12.17
N SER A 41 -7.18 4.35 -11.48
CA SER A 41 -6.70 5.72 -11.51
C SER A 41 -5.27 5.82 -10.96
N PHE A 42 -4.54 6.86 -11.36
CA PHE A 42 -3.22 7.14 -10.82
C PHE A 42 -3.24 7.27 -9.28
N LEU A 43 -4.28 7.92 -8.75
CA LEU A 43 -4.47 8.07 -7.30
C LEU A 43 -4.63 6.69 -6.63
N ASP A 44 -5.44 5.80 -7.19
CA ASP A 44 -5.65 4.47 -6.60
C ASP A 44 -4.38 3.61 -6.67
N LYS A 45 -3.63 3.70 -7.78
CA LYS A 45 -2.31 3.06 -7.92
C LYS A 45 -1.34 3.54 -6.85
N THR A 46 -1.28 4.86 -6.62
CA THR A 46 -0.46 5.46 -5.57
C THR A 46 -0.84 4.93 -4.18
N LYS A 47 -2.14 4.95 -3.85
CA LYS A 47 -2.63 4.42 -2.56
C LYS A 47 -2.23 2.96 -2.38
N TYR A 48 -2.39 2.17 -3.42
CA TYR A 48 -2.06 0.74 -3.40
C TYR A 48 -0.56 0.51 -3.15
N GLN A 49 0.31 1.26 -3.84
CA GLN A 49 1.77 1.20 -3.62
C GLN A 49 2.18 1.57 -2.20
N ILE A 50 1.51 2.57 -1.59
CA ILE A 50 1.72 2.94 -0.18
C ILE A 50 1.41 1.74 0.73
N CYS A 51 0.27 1.08 0.53
CA CYS A 51 -0.11 -0.11 1.31
C CYS A 51 0.92 -1.24 1.15
N GLU A 52 1.34 -1.54 -0.08
CA GLU A 52 2.34 -2.57 -0.36
C GLU A 52 3.66 -2.30 0.36
N ARG A 53 4.16 -1.06 0.32
CA ARG A 53 5.40 -0.68 1.01
C ARG A 53 5.30 -0.88 2.51
N ILE A 54 4.17 -0.51 3.12
CA ILE A 54 3.96 -0.69 4.56
C ILE A 54 3.84 -2.18 4.91
N LEU A 55 3.13 -2.96 4.09
CA LEU A 55 2.99 -4.40 4.27
C LEU A 55 4.35 -5.11 4.18
N ASN A 56 5.17 -4.77 3.19
CA ASN A 56 6.53 -5.31 3.06
C ASN A 56 7.39 -4.92 4.26
N HIS A 57 7.34 -3.65 4.69
CA HIS A 57 8.06 -3.21 5.89
C HIS A 57 7.67 -4.02 7.13
N LYS A 58 6.37 -4.28 7.33
CA LYS A 58 5.86 -5.12 8.42
C LYS A 58 6.47 -6.52 8.36
N TYR A 59 6.52 -7.15 7.18
CA TYR A 59 7.06 -8.49 7.01
C TYR A 59 8.58 -8.53 7.22
N ASP A 60 9.32 -7.61 6.60
CA ASP A 60 10.77 -7.53 6.68
C ASP A 60 11.24 -7.33 8.13
N ASN A 61 10.48 -6.56 8.90
CA ASN A 61 10.80 -6.24 10.30
C ASN A 61 10.04 -7.12 11.30
N LYS A 62 9.29 -8.13 10.83
CA LYS A 62 8.50 -9.06 11.66
C LYS A 62 7.58 -8.37 12.67
N LEU A 63 7.03 -7.21 12.30
CA LEU A 63 6.15 -6.45 13.17
C LEU A 63 4.80 -7.15 13.31
N THR A 64 4.27 -7.16 14.52
CA THR A 64 2.86 -7.45 14.78
C THR A 64 1.98 -6.33 14.21
N THR A 65 0.68 -6.59 14.10
CA THR A 65 -0.26 -5.57 13.60
C THR A 65 -0.42 -4.44 14.61
N GLU A 66 -0.34 -4.76 15.88
CA GLU A 66 -0.43 -3.86 17.02
C GLU A 66 0.78 -2.90 17.05
N GLU A 67 2.00 -3.43 16.94
CA GLU A 67 3.21 -2.60 16.87
C GLU A 67 3.21 -1.68 15.64
N LEU A 68 2.72 -2.16 14.50
CA LEU A 68 2.59 -1.32 13.32
C LEU A 68 1.57 -0.20 13.54
N ALA A 69 0.41 -0.53 14.12
CA ALA A 69 -0.67 0.41 14.41
C ALA A 69 -0.18 1.57 15.30
N GLU A 70 0.59 1.24 16.35
CA GLU A 70 1.22 2.25 17.22
C GLU A 70 2.20 3.14 16.45
N ARG A 71 3.05 2.57 15.60
CA ARG A 71 4.06 3.33 14.82
C ARG A 71 3.44 4.29 13.80
N ILE A 72 2.34 3.90 13.17
CA ILE A 72 1.65 4.72 12.16
C ILE A 72 0.51 5.56 12.74
N ASN A 73 0.30 5.49 14.07
CA ASN A 73 -0.75 6.19 14.80
C ASN A 73 -2.15 5.95 14.22
N LEU A 74 -2.47 4.68 13.97
CA LEU A 74 -3.80 4.19 13.58
C LEU A 74 -4.31 3.18 14.60
N SER A 75 -5.61 2.95 14.65
CA SER A 75 -6.14 1.82 15.43
C SER A 75 -5.82 0.48 14.75
N VAL A 76 -5.86 -0.62 15.52
CA VAL A 76 -5.63 -1.97 14.98
C VAL A 76 -6.60 -2.33 13.85
N PRO A 77 -7.92 -2.04 13.93
CA PRO A 77 -8.84 -2.28 12.82
C PRO A 77 -8.45 -1.50 11.56
N GLU A 78 -8.11 -0.21 11.68
CA GLU A 78 -7.70 0.62 10.55
C GLU A 78 -6.40 0.12 9.92
N THR A 79 -5.47 -0.35 10.75
CA THR A 79 -4.22 -0.95 10.30
C THR A 79 -4.49 -2.24 9.53
N LYS A 80 -5.44 -3.07 9.96
CA LYS A 80 -5.85 -4.25 9.19
C LYS A 80 -6.43 -3.86 7.84
N GLU A 81 -7.32 -2.87 7.78
CA GLU A 81 -7.86 -2.36 6.51
C GLU A 81 -6.74 -1.90 5.56
N LEU A 82 -5.71 -1.25 6.09
CA LEU A 82 -4.52 -0.86 5.34
C LEU A 82 -3.74 -2.07 4.81
N LEU A 83 -3.51 -3.08 5.66
CA LEU A 83 -2.77 -4.29 5.29
C LEU A 83 -3.53 -5.14 4.26
N PHE A 84 -4.86 -5.05 4.22
CA PHE A 84 -5.70 -5.65 3.18
C PHE A 84 -5.86 -4.75 1.93
N CYS A 85 -5.12 -3.65 1.85
CA CYS A 85 -5.17 -2.69 0.74
C CYS A 85 -6.58 -2.15 0.45
N HIS A 86 -7.42 -1.92 1.47
CA HIS A 86 -8.74 -1.32 1.30
C HIS A 86 -8.66 0.20 0.99
N ILE A 87 -8.01 0.56 -0.13
CA ILE A 87 -7.64 1.94 -0.54
C ILE A 87 -8.83 2.90 -0.68
N HIS A 88 -10.05 2.37 -0.87
CA HIS A 88 -11.28 3.15 -0.94
C HIS A 88 -11.70 3.72 0.42
N LYS A 89 -11.20 3.15 1.53
CA LYS A 89 -11.44 3.63 2.89
C LYS A 89 -10.44 4.69 3.34
N PHE A 90 -9.49 5.07 2.47
CA PHE A 90 -8.45 6.02 2.83
C PHE A 90 -8.98 7.45 2.65
N THR A 91 -9.16 8.14 3.77
CA THR A 91 -9.37 9.59 3.80
C THR A 91 -8.07 10.32 3.50
N LEU A 92 -8.14 11.59 3.10
CA LEU A 92 -6.95 12.41 2.86
C LEU A 92 -6.06 12.52 4.12
N ASP A 93 -6.67 12.66 5.30
CA ASP A 93 -5.96 12.67 6.59
C ASP A 93 -5.14 11.38 6.81
N ARG A 94 -5.75 10.22 6.52
CA ARG A 94 -5.06 8.93 6.59
C ARG A 94 -3.87 8.88 5.64
N LEU A 95 -4.04 9.32 4.39
CA LEU A 95 -2.95 9.32 3.41
C LEU A 95 -1.76 10.16 3.85
N ASP A 96 -2.02 11.33 4.43
CA ASP A 96 -0.96 12.23 4.91
C ASP A 96 -0.14 11.58 6.03
N ARG A 97 -0.79 10.92 7.00
CA ARG A 97 -0.12 10.16 8.07
C ARG A 97 0.75 9.04 7.52
N LEU A 98 0.24 8.27 6.57
CA LEU A 98 0.98 7.16 5.95
C LEU A 98 2.18 7.66 5.14
N ASN A 99 2.00 8.78 4.42
CA ASN A 99 3.08 9.40 3.66
C ASN A 99 4.18 9.94 4.58
N PHE A 100 3.80 10.58 5.69
CA PHE A 100 4.73 11.01 6.72
C PHE A 100 5.54 9.82 7.26
N TYR A 101 4.85 8.74 7.65
CA TYR A 101 5.50 7.52 8.14
C TYR A 101 6.48 6.92 7.13
N LEU A 102 6.08 6.80 5.86
CA LEU A 102 6.96 6.32 4.79
C LEU A 102 8.18 7.22 4.58
N THR A 103 8.03 8.53 4.75
CA THR A 103 9.15 9.47 4.67
C THR A 103 10.14 9.27 5.82
N CYS A 104 9.65 8.93 7.01
CA CYS A 104 10.51 8.56 8.14
C CYS A 104 11.22 7.22 7.93
N LEU A 105 10.55 6.24 7.31
CA LEU A 105 11.12 4.92 7.05
C LEU A 105 12.12 4.89 5.89
N PHE A 106 11.87 5.70 4.86
CA PHE A 106 12.64 5.71 3.62
C PHE A 106 13.15 7.13 3.32
N PRO A 107 14.00 7.72 4.18
CA PRO A 107 14.42 9.11 4.05
C PRO A 107 15.29 9.37 2.81
N ASP A 108 15.89 8.32 2.24
CA ASP A 108 16.80 8.40 1.08
C ASP A 108 16.14 7.96 -0.24
N VAL A 109 14.89 7.49 -0.18
CA VAL A 109 14.12 7.19 -1.39
C VAL A 109 13.50 8.49 -1.85
N GLU A 110 14.02 9.09 -2.93
CA GLU A 110 13.25 10.07 -3.67
C GLU A 110 11.90 9.45 -3.98
N HIS A 111 10.84 9.97 -3.36
CA HIS A 111 9.51 9.40 -3.50
C HIS A 111 9.08 9.44 -4.96
N GLU A 112 9.29 8.33 -5.66
CA GLU A 112 8.86 8.09 -7.04
C GLU A 112 7.34 8.29 -7.19
N ILE A 113 6.63 8.15 -6.06
CA ILE A 113 5.19 8.41 -5.89
C ILE A 113 4.81 9.86 -6.27
N PHE A 114 5.70 10.86 -6.17
CA PHE A 114 5.35 12.28 -6.39
C PHE A 114 5.79 12.88 -7.73
N ARG A 115 6.56 12.16 -8.58
CA ARG A 115 6.96 12.72 -9.90
C ARG A 115 5.78 12.94 -10.84
N GLU A 116 4.71 12.15 -10.72
CA GLU A 116 3.47 12.35 -11.51
C GLU A 116 2.46 13.35 -10.90
N TYR A 117 2.56 13.68 -9.60
CA TYR A 117 1.71 14.73 -8.99
C TYR A 117 2.16 16.16 -9.32
N GLN A 118 3.38 16.34 -9.85
CA GLN A 118 3.90 17.67 -10.24
C GLN A 118 3.14 18.33 -11.41
N THR A 119 2.20 17.63 -12.06
CA THR A 119 1.35 18.21 -13.10
C THR A 119 0.05 18.85 -12.58
N ILE A 120 -0.20 18.86 -11.26
CA ILE A 120 -1.39 19.50 -10.66
C ILE A 120 -0.99 20.87 -10.04
N PRO A 121 -1.43 22.01 -10.58
CA PRO A 121 -0.79 23.31 -10.36
C PRO A 121 -1.14 24.04 -9.04
N HIS A 122 -1.72 23.39 -8.02
CA HIS A 122 -2.36 24.12 -6.92
C HIS A 122 -2.05 23.71 -5.47
N LEU A 123 -0.87 23.15 -5.15
CA LEU A 123 -0.40 23.09 -3.76
C LEU A 123 1.13 23.30 -3.67
N PRO A 124 1.63 24.37 -3.01
CA PRO A 124 3.07 24.61 -2.91
C PRO A 124 3.69 23.72 -1.82
N TYR A 125 4.10 22.51 -2.20
CA TYR A 125 4.77 21.53 -1.34
C TYR A 125 6.25 21.85 -1.03
N LEU A 126 6.77 22.97 -1.53
CA LEU A 126 8.16 23.39 -1.34
C LEU A 126 8.50 23.68 0.13
N TYR A 127 7.51 23.91 0.99
CA TYR A 127 7.74 24.23 2.41
C TYR A 127 8.14 23.02 3.27
N LEU A 128 7.66 21.81 2.95
CA LEU A 128 7.98 20.60 3.73
C LEU A 128 9.40 20.10 3.45
N ILE A 129 9.86 20.17 2.21
CA ILE A 129 11.21 19.74 1.81
C ILE A 129 12.28 20.68 2.39
N SER A 130 11.98 21.98 2.54
CA SER A 130 12.91 22.92 3.20
C SER A 130 13.07 22.65 4.70
N VAL A 131 11.99 22.27 5.40
CA VAL A 131 12.06 22.00 6.86
C VAL A 131 12.93 20.76 7.14
N VAL A 132 12.77 19.69 6.36
CA VAL A 132 13.59 18.47 6.51
C VAL A 132 15.07 18.71 6.12
N ARG A 133 15.35 19.63 5.19
CA ARG A 133 16.73 19.98 4.82
C ARG A 133 17.44 20.86 5.84
N GLN A 134 16.72 21.72 6.57
CA GLN A 134 17.33 22.68 7.50
C GLN A 134 17.93 21.97 8.74
N ASP A 135 17.25 20.95 9.27
CA ASP A 135 17.70 20.21 10.46
C ASP A 135 18.99 19.37 10.24
N ARG A 136 19.29 18.98 9.00
CA ARG A 136 20.52 18.22 8.68
C ARG A 136 21.78 19.08 8.58
N SER A 137 21.67 20.41 8.70
CA SER A 137 22.84 21.32 8.64
C SER A 137 23.37 21.75 10.02
N GLN A 138 22.78 21.23 11.11
CA GLN A 138 23.09 21.57 12.50
C GLN A 138 23.45 20.36 13.38
N LEU A 139 23.68 19.17 12.80
CA LEU A 139 24.11 17.94 13.48
C LEU A 139 25.49 17.47 12.98
#